data_AF-A0A6V8Q7H9-F1
#
_entry.id   AF-A0A6V8Q7H9-F1
#
_cell.length_a   1.000
_cell.length_b   1.000
_cell.length_c   1.000
_cell.angle_alpha   90.00
_cell.angle_beta   90.00
_cell.angle_gamma   90.00
#
_symmetry.space_group_name_H-M   'P 1'
#
loop_
_entity.id
_entity.type
_entity.pdbx_description
1 polymer ?
#
loop_
_entity_poly.entity_id
_entity_poly.type
_entity_poly.pdbx_seq_one_letter_code
_entity_poly.pdbx_strand_id
1 'polypeptide(L)'
;LLVLGRTSTLNLDLWSYWSFSLAGTLAYTLSKSYVVGLLVALATAAIIFLLADRSAPLVQDFFGLEGVSLPHTATVGWFPLTMVLNWLLERIPGIKRIHLDLEGMKKRLGVWGEPVVIGLLLGVVLALLARAPLFFEDVGANVAFTLLLGMQMAAVIVLLPRMVEVLKEGLLPLVQEIGAFLARKFPGRKIYLGLDASLALGHPAVLILGLLMVPLTLLLALGLGALGVNRMLPFADLALLPFFMIWCVAPHGGNLFRALL
;
A
#
# COMPACT_ATOMS: atom_id res chain seq x y z
N LEU A 1 11.09 13.52 19.58
CA LEU A 1 10.62 14.24 18.36
C LEU A 1 9.30 14.97 18.61
N LEU A 2 8.28 14.28 19.12
CA LEU A 2 6.98 14.87 19.45
C LEU A 2 7.07 15.98 20.51
N VAL A 3 7.78 15.75 21.62
CA VAL A 3 8.04 16.78 22.65
C VAL A 3 8.86 17.96 22.09
N LEU A 4 9.75 17.70 21.14
CA LEU A 4 10.65 18.69 20.53
C LEU A 4 9.98 19.54 19.44
N GLY A 5 8.68 19.37 19.19
CA GLY A 5 7.99 20.14 18.14
C GLY A 5 8.24 19.67 16.71
N ARG A 6 9.09 18.66 16.49
CA ARG A 6 9.60 18.29 15.16
C ARG A 6 8.70 17.31 14.41
N THR A 7 7.87 16.55 15.13
CA THR A 7 6.88 15.65 14.53
C THR A 7 5.52 15.85 15.19
N SER A 8 4.47 15.66 14.40
CA SER A 8 3.07 15.72 14.82
C SER A 8 2.46 14.33 14.94
N THR A 9 3.14 13.28 14.48
CA THR A 9 2.67 11.89 14.56
C THR A 9 3.15 11.22 15.84
N LEU A 10 2.21 10.63 16.58
CA LEU A 10 2.46 9.67 17.65
C LEU A 10 2.23 8.26 17.10
N ASN A 11 3.30 7.52 16.81
CA ASN A 11 3.18 6.16 16.33
C ASN A 11 2.75 5.20 17.46
N LEU A 12 1.61 4.54 17.29
CA LEU A 12 1.09 3.52 18.21
C LEU A 12 1.27 2.10 17.64
N ASP A 13 1.65 1.98 16.37
CA ASP A 13 1.90 0.69 15.76
C ASP A 13 3.30 0.17 16.14
N LEU A 14 3.33 -0.79 17.07
CA LEU A 14 4.55 -1.47 17.49
C LEU A 14 5.15 -2.35 16.40
N TRP A 15 4.36 -2.82 15.43
CA TRP A 15 4.85 -3.65 14.34
C TRP A 15 5.89 -2.88 13.51
N SER A 16 5.58 -1.66 13.09
CA SER A 16 6.46 -0.81 12.27
C SER A 16 7.89 -0.61 12.82
N TYR A 17 8.10 -0.76 14.13
CA TYR A 17 9.38 -0.51 14.79
C TYR A 17 10.49 -1.47 14.35
N TRP A 18 10.12 -2.69 13.91
CA TRP A 18 11.10 -3.68 13.46
C TRP A 18 11.97 -3.14 12.31
N SER A 19 11.39 -2.29 11.44
CA SER A 19 12.10 -1.72 10.28
C SER A 19 13.16 -0.71 10.70
N PHE A 20 12.93 0.07 11.77
CA PHE A 20 13.93 0.98 12.32
C PHE A 20 15.09 0.20 12.93
N SER A 21 14.75 -0.87 13.67
CA SER A 21 15.70 -1.79 14.26
C SER A 21 16.53 -2.51 13.20
N LEU A 22 15.92 -2.92 12.08
CA LEU A 22 16.62 -3.53 10.96
C LEU A 22 17.65 -2.58 10.35
N ALA A 23 17.25 -1.33 10.05
CA ALA A 23 18.16 -0.32 9.52
C ALA A 23 19.35 -0.05 10.45
N GLY A 24 19.11 0.08 11.76
CA GLY A 24 20.17 0.23 12.75
C GLY A 24 21.06 -1.01 12.88
N THR A 25 20.48 -2.20 12.81
CA THR A 25 21.23 -3.46 12.87
C THR A 25 22.14 -3.61 11.65
N LEU A 26 21.67 -3.27 10.45
CA LEU A 26 22.49 -3.27 9.23
C LEU A 26 23.64 -2.25 9.31
N ALA A 27 23.38 -1.06 9.83
CA ALA A 27 24.43 -0.06 10.05
C ALA A 27 25.46 -0.54 11.09
N TYR A 28 25.02 -1.22 12.15
CA TYR A 28 25.91 -1.85 13.12
C TYR A 28 26.75 -2.97 12.50
N THR A 29 26.15 -3.85 11.68
CA THR A 29 26.89 -4.98 11.10
C THR A 29 27.99 -4.53 10.15
N LEU A 30 27.79 -3.43 9.43
CA LEU A 30 28.76 -2.81 8.53
C LEU A 30 29.83 -1.98 9.26
N SER A 31 29.42 -1.13 10.20
CA SER A 31 30.33 -0.20 10.89
C SER A 31 31.02 -0.79 12.12
N LYS A 32 30.51 -1.90 12.66
CA LYS A 32 30.88 -2.50 13.95
C LYS A 32 30.73 -1.56 15.16
N SER A 33 30.06 -0.42 15.00
CA SER A 33 29.85 0.57 16.07
C SER A 33 28.39 0.62 16.48
N TYR A 34 28.12 0.34 17.76
CA TYR A 34 26.77 0.41 18.32
C TYR A 34 26.18 1.83 18.20
N VAL A 35 27.00 2.85 18.41
CA VAL A 35 26.58 4.26 18.30
C VAL A 35 26.11 4.59 16.89
N VAL A 36 26.84 4.13 15.86
CA VAL A 36 26.45 4.33 14.46
C VAL A 36 25.13 3.63 14.15
N GLY A 37 24.97 2.38 14.60
CA GLY A 37 23.70 1.66 14.44
C GLY A 37 22.51 2.37 15.08
N LEU A 38 22.68 2.85 16.31
CA LEU A 38 21.65 3.59 17.03
C LEU A 38 21.30 4.92 16.33
N LEU A 39 22.30 5.67 15.88
CA LEU A 39 22.08 6.93 15.15
C LEU A 39 21.31 6.71 13.85
N VAL A 40 21.63 5.64 13.10
CA VAL A 40 20.92 5.29 11.87
C VAL A 40 19.47 4.88 12.14
N ALA A 41 19.22 4.08 13.18
CA ALA A 41 17.85 3.73 13.57
C ALA A 41 17.02 4.98 13.93
N LEU A 42 17.59 5.89 14.73
CA LEU A 42 16.94 7.13 15.12
C LEU A 42 16.71 8.07 13.93
N ALA A 43 17.67 8.19 13.03
CA ALA A 43 17.54 8.97 11.81
C ALA A 43 16.43 8.42 10.91
N THR A 44 16.38 7.09 10.75
CA THR A 44 15.34 6.41 9.99
C THR A 44 13.96 6.70 10.58
N ALA A 45 13.78 6.51 11.89
CA ALA A 45 12.52 6.83 12.57
C ALA A 45 12.14 8.31 12.41
N ALA A 46 13.10 9.24 12.50
CA ALA A 46 12.85 10.67 12.33
C ALA A 46 12.37 11.01 10.91
N ILE A 47 12.99 10.43 9.88
CA ILE A 47 12.58 10.61 8.48
C ILE A 47 11.18 10.06 8.27
N ILE A 48 10.91 8.84 8.75
CA ILE A 48 9.62 8.18 8.57
C ILE A 48 8.48 8.95 9.25
N PHE A 49 8.70 9.45 10.48
CA PHE A 49 7.68 10.28 11.14
C PHE A 49 7.45 11.61 10.43
N LEU A 50 8.50 12.24 9.87
CA LEU A 50 8.36 13.46 9.10
C LEU A 50 7.59 13.22 7.79
N LEU A 51 7.78 12.07 7.15
CA LEU A 51 7.02 11.68 5.96
C LEU A 51 5.57 11.37 6.32
N ALA A 52 5.33 10.65 7.43
CA ALA A 52 3.99 10.36 7.93
C ALA A 52 3.20 11.64 8.24
N ASP A 53 3.85 12.64 8.83
CA ASP A 53 3.24 13.96 9.09
C ASP A 53 2.80 14.66 7.81
N ARG A 54 3.65 14.61 6.77
CA ARG A 54 3.37 15.24 5.48
C ARG A 54 2.32 14.51 4.69
N SER A 55 2.25 13.19 4.82
CA SER A 55 1.30 12.37 4.09
C SER A 55 -0.04 12.22 4.83
N ALA A 56 -0.13 12.59 6.11
CA ALA A 56 -1.34 12.49 6.91
C ALA A 56 -2.58 13.17 6.29
N PRO A 57 -2.52 14.38 5.69
CA PRO A 57 -3.69 14.98 5.06
C PRO A 57 -4.20 14.14 3.88
N LEU A 58 -3.29 13.64 3.04
CA LEU A 58 -3.63 12.78 1.91
C LEU A 58 -4.28 11.48 2.38
N VAL A 59 -3.77 10.89 3.46
CA VAL A 59 -4.34 9.67 4.05
C VAL A 59 -5.75 9.92 4.58
N GLN A 60 -5.96 11.06 5.26
CA GLN A 60 -7.26 11.46 5.79
C GLN A 60 -8.27 11.67 4.66
N ASP A 61 -7.90 12.44 3.64
CA ASP A 61 -8.80 12.81 2.53
C ASP A 61 -9.15 11.60 1.66
N PHE A 62 -8.18 10.73 1.36
CA PHE A 62 -8.39 9.61 0.44
C PHE A 62 -8.93 8.35 1.11
N PHE A 63 -8.45 8.01 2.33
CA PHE A 63 -8.86 6.78 3.03
C PHE A 63 -9.93 7.01 4.10
N GLY A 64 -10.33 8.26 4.36
CA GLY A 64 -11.34 8.61 5.37
C GLY A 64 -10.88 8.33 6.79
N LEU A 65 -9.58 8.43 7.06
CA LEU A 65 -8.96 8.08 8.33
C LEU A 65 -8.63 9.34 9.14
N GLU A 66 -9.66 10.02 9.66
CA GLU A 66 -9.52 11.30 10.38
C GLU A 66 -8.56 11.22 11.58
N GLY A 67 -7.63 12.16 11.68
CA GLY A 67 -6.66 12.21 12.78
C GLY A 67 -5.57 11.12 12.74
N VAL A 68 -5.53 10.30 11.69
CA VAL A 68 -4.60 9.18 11.54
C VAL A 68 -3.50 9.51 10.51
N SER A 69 -2.34 8.91 10.72
CA SER A 69 -1.19 8.88 9.80
C SER A 69 -0.67 7.45 9.68
N LEU A 70 0.10 7.15 8.62
CA LEU A 70 0.65 5.80 8.37
C LEU A 70 2.19 5.83 8.42
N PRO A 71 2.81 5.68 9.60
CA PRO A 71 4.28 5.78 9.78
C PRO A 71 5.02 4.47 9.48
N HIS A 72 4.68 3.78 8.38
CA HIS A 72 5.26 2.49 8.04
C HIS A 72 6.45 2.65 7.12
N THR A 73 7.64 2.26 7.59
CA THR A 73 8.89 2.37 6.83
C THR A 73 8.81 1.75 5.43
N ALA A 74 8.19 0.57 5.32
CA ALA A 74 8.06 -0.16 4.06
C ALA A 74 7.18 0.55 3.02
N THR A 75 6.24 1.40 3.45
CA THR A 75 5.28 2.04 2.55
C THR A 75 5.55 3.54 2.42
N VAL A 76 5.58 4.29 3.52
CA VAL A 76 5.66 5.76 3.49
C VAL A 76 6.95 6.29 2.89
N GLY A 77 8.01 5.47 2.83
CA GLY A 77 9.23 5.79 2.08
C GLY A 77 8.99 6.04 0.59
N TRP A 78 7.94 5.46 0.01
CA TRP A 78 7.56 5.65 -1.40
C TRP A 78 6.81 6.96 -1.65
N PHE A 79 6.23 7.58 -0.63
CA PHE A 79 5.41 8.79 -0.76
C PHE A 79 6.12 9.95 -1.49
N PRO A 80 7.37 10.34 -1.16
CA PRO A 80 8.06 11.40 -1.90
C PRO A 80 8.25 11.07 -3.38
N LEU A 81 8.58 9.81 -3.68
CA LEU A 81 8.80 9.37 -5.05
C LEU A 81 7.50 9.43 -5.84
N THR A 82 6.41 8.89 -5.29
CA THR A 82 5.12 8.85 -5.99
C THR A 82 4.48 10.23 -6.15
N MET A 83 4.74 11.16 -5.23
CA MET A 83 4.36 12.57 -5.42
C MET A 83 5.10 13.22 -6.60
N VAL A 84 6.41 13.00 -6.71
CA VAL A 84 7.22 13.53 -7.83
C VAL A 84 6.77 12.90 -9.15
N LEU A 85 6.51 11.59 -9.17
CA LEU A 85 5.99 10.91 -10.34
C LEU A 85 4.61 11.43 -10.73
N ASN A 86 3.67 11.61 -9.79
CA ASN A 86 2.36 12.20 -10.11
C ASN A 86 2.51 13.59 -10.74
N TRP A 87 3.37 14.44 -10.17
CA TRP A 87 3.64 15.76 -10.71
C TRP A 87 4.24 15.73 -12.13
N LEU A 88 5.09 14.75 -12.44
CA LEU A 88 5.62 14.54 -13.79
C LEU A 88 4.51 14.06 -14.75
N LEU A 89 3.73 13.06 -14.34
CA LEU A 89 2.66 12.48 -15.16
C LEU A 89 1.55 13.50 -15.45
N GLU A 90 1.25 14.40 -14.51
CA GLU A 90 0.29 15.50 -14.71
C GLU A 90 0.74 16.55 -15.75
N ARG A 91 2.02 16.59 -16.10
CA ARG A 91 2.55 17.49 -17.14
C ARG A 91 2.49 16.89 -18.53
N ILE A 92 2.28 15.59 -18.66
CA ILE A 92 2.21 14.90 -19.96
C ILE A 92 0.76 15.01 -20.47
N PRO A 93 0.48 15.77 -21.55
CA PRO A 93 -0.88 16.11 -21.97
C PRO A 93 -1.72 14.90 -22.43
N GLY A 94 -1.09 13.79 -22.81
CA GLY A 94 -1.78 12.53 -23.12
C GLY A 94 -2.19 11.76 -21.86
N ILE A 95 -1.25 11.53 -20.94
CA ILE A 95 -1.47 10.77 -19.70
C ILE A 95 -2.41 11.52 -18.76
N LYS A 96 -2.27 12.84 -18.66
CA LYS A 96 -3.12 13.70 -17.83
C LYS A 96 -4.62 13.54 -18.14
N ARG A 97 -4.98 13.31 -19.40
CA ARG A 97 -6.39 13.23 -19.83
C ARG A 97 -7.04 11.89 -19.50
N ILE A 98 -6.24 10.86 -19.21
CA ILE A 98 -6.74 9.51 -18.93
C ILE A 98 -7.09 9.44 -17.45
N HIS A 99 -8.38 9.58 -17.16
CA HIS A 99 -8.95 9.38 -15.83
C HIS A 99 -9.68 8.04 -15.78
N LEU A 100 -9.02 7.05 -15.18
CA LEU A 100 -9.58 5.73 -14.94
C LEU A 100 -9.66 5.48 -13.44
N ASP A 101 -10.81 5.74 -12.85
CA ASP A 101 -11.15 5.41 -11.48
C ASP A 101 -12.20 4.29 -11.45
N LEU A 102 -12.41 3.69 -10.27
CA LEU A 102 -13.39 2.61 -10.13
C LEU A 102 -14.82 3.08 -10.43
N GLU A 103 -15.16 4.33 -10.08
CA GLU A 103 -16.47 4.89 -10.40
C GLU A 103 -16.68 5.08 -11.90
N GLY A 104 -15.67 5.61 -12.61
CA GLY A 104 -15.69 5.78 -14.05
C GLY A 104 -15.72 4.44 -14.79
N MET A 105 -15.01 3.43 -14.28
CA MET A 105 -15.09 2.06 -14.81
C MET A 105 -16.51 1.50 -14.63
N LYS A 106 -17.11 1.62 -13.45
CA LYS A 106 -18.48 1.18 -13.19
C LYS A 106 -19.50 1.89 -14.11
N LYS A 107 -19.36 3.20 -14.32
CA LYS A 107 -20.25 3.97 -15.22
C LYS A 107 -20.12 3.58 -16.69
N ARG A 108 -18.92 3.24 -17.16
CA ARG A 108 -18.66 2.93 -18.58
C ARG A 108 -18.88 1.46 -18.94
N LEU A 109 -18.48 0.56 -18.04
CA LEU A 109 -18.46 -0.89 -18.27
C LEU A 109 -19.64 -1.61 -17.59
N GLY A 110 -20.44 -0.89 -16.80
CA GLY A 110 -21.57 -1.46 -16.05
C GLY A 110 -21.09 -2.54 -15.08
N VAL A 111 -21.69 -3.74 -15.18
CA VAL A 111 -21.36 -4.90 -14.35
C VAL A 111 -19.88 -5.29 -14.44
N TRP A 112 -19.25 -5.12 -15.60
CA TRP A 112 -17.83 -5.43 -15.81
C TRP A 112 -16.88 -4.45 -15.11
N GLY A 113 -17.37 -3.26 -14.75
CA GLY A 113 -16.63 -2.25 -14.01
C GLY A 113 -16.77 -2.37 -12.50
N GLU A 114 -17.54 -3.35 -11.99
CA GLU A 114 -17.65 -3.55 -10.55
C GLU A 114 -16.36 -4.14 -9.97
N PRO A 115 -15.86 -3.62 -8.83
CA PRO A 115 -14.63 -4.11 -8.21
C PRO A 115 -14.58 -5.63 -8.02
N VAL A 116 -15.72 -6.24 -7.70
CA VAL A 116 -15.87 -7.69 -7.50
C VAL A 116 -15.63 -8.46 -8.80
N VAL A 117 -16.22 -7.98 -9.90
CA VAL A 117 -16.07 -8.60 -11.22
C VAL A 117 -14.65 -8.41 -11.73
N ILE A 118 -14.06 -7.23 -11.54
CA ILE A 118 -12.65 -6.98 -11.85
C ILE A 118 -11.75 -7.95 -11.06
N GLY A 119 -12.03 -8.13 -9.77
CA GLY A 119 -11.35 -9.10 -8.91
C GLY A 119 -11.44 -10.54 -9.41
N LEU A 120 -12.64 -10.95 -9.82
CA LEU A 120 -12.87 -12.27 -10.40
C LEU A 120 -12.04 -12.47 -11.67
N LEU A 121 -12.08 -11.51 -12.58
CA LEU A 121 -11.33 -11.57 -13.85
C LEU A 121 -9.83 -11.61 -13.62
N LEU A 122 -9.32 -10.78 -12.71
CA LEU A 122 -7.91 -10.80 -12.33
C LEU A 122 -7.52 -12.16 -11.74
N GLY A 123 -8.36 -12.75 -10.87
CA GLY A 123 -8.12 -14.09 -10.32
C GLY A 123 -8.12 -15.19 -11.39
N VAL A 124 -9.02 -15.12 -12.37
CA VAL A 124 -9.05 -16.04 -13.51
C VAL A 124 -7.77 -15.90 -14.35
N VAL A 125 -7.38 -14.68 -14.69
CA VAL A 125 -6.14 -14.41 -15.45
C VAL A 125 -4.92 -14.94 -14.68
N LEU A 126 -4.87 -14.70 -13.38
CA LEU A 126 -3.81 -15.21 -12.50
C LEU A 126 -3.73 -16.74 -12.49
N ALA A 127 -4.87 -17.43 -12.39
CA ALA A 127 -4.89 -18.89 -12.39
C ALA A 127 -4.47 -19.46 -13.75
N LEU A 128 -4.93 -18.85 -14.85
CA LEU A 128 -4.52 -19.23 -16.20
C LEU A 128 -3.03 -19.04 -16.39
N LEU A 129 -2.45 -17.93 -15.93
CA LEU A 129 -1.01 -17.72 -15.99
C LEU A 129 -0.23 -18.73 -15.14
N ALA A 130 -0.73 -19.04 -13.93
CA ALA A 130 -0.11 -20.02 -13.05
C ALA A 130 -0.12 -21.44 -13.62
N ARG A 131 -1.15 -21.79 -14.40
CA ARG A 131 -1.32 -23.13 -14.98
C ARG A 131 -1.07 -23.23 -16.48
N ALA A 132 -0.69 -22.14 -17.14
CA ALA A 132 -0.46 -22.07 -18.59
C ALA A 132 0.41 -23.22 -19.15
N PRO A 133 1.51 -23.66 -18.50
CA PRO A 133 2.36 -24.72 -19.06
C PRO A 133 1.74 -26.13 -18.98
N LEU A 134 0.80 -26.35 -18.04
CA LEU A 134 0.23 -27.67 -17.70
C LEU A 134 -1.29 -27.69 -17.91
N PHE A 135 -1.84 -26.68 -18.59
CA PHE A 135 -3.28 -26.44 -18.62
C PHE A 135 -4.06 -27.59 -19.30
N PHE A 136 -3.46 -28.20 -20.32
CA PHE A 136 -4.07 -29.28 -21.11
C PHE A 136 -3.85 -30.68 -20.52
N GLU A 137 -3.08 -30.83 -19.45
CA GLU A 137 -2.83 -32.16 -18.84
C GLU A 137 -4.05 -32.62 -18.03
N ASP A 138 -4.62 -31.74 -17.21
CA ASP A 138 -5.83 -32.00 -16.41
C ASP A 138 -6.82 -30.84 -16.51
N VAL A 139 -7.55 -30.78 -17.63
CA VAL A 139 -8.48 -29.68 -17.95
C VAL A 139 -9.56 -29.53 -16.87
N GLY A 140 -10.05 -30.64 -16.31
CA GLY A 140 -11.08 -30.62 -15.27
C GLY A 140 -10.59 -29.95 -13.99
N ALA A 141 -9.44 -30.38 -13.47
CA ALA A 141 -8.84 -29.79 -12.28
C ALA A 141 -8.41 -28.33 -12.50
N ASN A 142 -7.92 -28.01 -13.70
CA ASN A 142 -7.45 -26.68 -14.05
C ASN A 142 -8.58 -25.65 -14.19
N VAL A 143 -9.72 -26.04 -14.76
CA VAL A 143 -10.92 -25.19 -14.80
C VAL A 143 -11.48 -24.95 -13.40
N ALA A 144 -11.59 -26.01 -12.58
CA ALA A 144 -12.07 -25.89 -11.20
C ALA A 144 -11.15 -24.97 -10.38
N PHE A 145 -9.82 -25.13 -10.50
CA PHE A 145 -8.84 -24.26 -9.85
C PHE A 145 -8.97 -22.80 -10.32
N THR A 146 -9.15 -22.57 -11.62
CA THR A 146 -9.27 -21.23 -12.20
C THR A 146 -10.51 -20.50 -11.69
N LEU A 147 -11.66 -21.17 -11.67
CA LEU A 147 -12.90 -20.61 -11.15
C LEU A 147 -12.81 -20.38 -9.63
N LEU A 148 -12.21 -21.31 -8.89
CA LEU A 148 -12.01 -21.18 -7.46
C LEU A 148 -11.13 -19.97 -7.12
N LEU A 149 -10.01 -19.79 -7.82
CA LEU A 149 -9.13 -18.65 -7.58
C LEU A 149 -9.82 -17.33 -7.96
N GLY A 150 -10.55 -17.29 -9.08
CA GLY A 150 -11.39 -16.15 -9.45
C GLY A 150 -12.38 -15.78 -8.35
N MET A 151 -13.12 -16.77 -7.83
CA MET A 151 -14.09 -16.56 -6.74
C MET A 151 -13.42 -16.12 -5.43
N GLN A 152 -12.27 -16.69 -5.08
CA GLN A 152 -11.50 -16.28 -3.90
C GLN A 152 -11.06 -14.83 -4.02
N MET A 153 -10.62 -14.39 -5.20
CA MET A 153 -10.17 -13.01 -5.40
C MET A 153 -11.32 -12.01 -5.40
N ALA A 154 -12.45 -12.37 -6.00
CA ALA A 154 -13.68 -11.63 -5.88
C ALA A 154 -14.11 -11.48 -4.41
N ALA A 155 -14.06 -12.56 -3.63
CA ALA A 155 -14.40 -12.56 -2.22
C ALA A 155 -13.47 -11.66 -1.40
N VAL A 156 -12.16 -11.68 -1.65
CA VAL A 156 -11.20 -10.81 -0.95
C VAL A 156 -11.50 -9.33 -1.19
N ILE A 157 -11.83 -8.93 -2.42
CA ILE A 157 -12.17 -7.54 -2.76
C ILE A 157 -13.47 -7.07 -2.08
N VAL A 158 -14.36 -7.98 -1.71
CA VAL A 158 -15.58 -7.65 -0.94
C VAL A 158 -15.33 -7.66 0.56
N LEU A 159 -14.69 -8.72 1.06
CA LEU A 159 -14.56 -8.97 2.49
C LEU A 159 -13.54 -8.06 3.15
N LEU A 160 -12.38 -7.83 2.51
CA LEU A 160 -11.29 -7.08 3.13
C LEU A 160 -11.67 -5.62 3.40
N PRO A 161 -12.28 -4.85 2.45
CA PRO A 161 -12.81 -3.52 2.75
C PRO A 161 -13.75 -3.51 3.94
N ARG A 162 -14.67 -4.48 4.00
CA ARG A 162 -15.67 -4.54 5.06
C ARG A 162 -15.08 -4.83 6.43
N MET A 163 -14.08 -5.73 6.49
CA MET A 163 -13.34 -6.00 7.73
C MET A 163 -12.59 -4.76 8.22
N VAL A 164 -11.97 -4.02 7.29
CA VAL A 164 -11.26 -2.79 7.60
C VAL A 164 -12.21 -1.67 8.07
N GLU A 165 -13.39 -1.54 7.47
CA GLU A 165 -14.42 -0.58 7.93
C GLU A 165 -14.82 -0.81 9.38
N VAL A 166 -15.13 -2.07 9.75
CA VAL A 166 -15.46 -2.42 11.14
C VAL A 166 -14.30 -2.09 12.09
N LEU A 167 -13.06 -2.31 11.66
CA LEU A 167 -11.88 -1.95 12.44
C LEU A 167 -11.75 -0.42 12.60
N LYS A 168 -11.99 0.36 11.53
CA LYS A 168 -11.98 1.83 11.58
C LYS A 168 -13.03 2.35 12.56
N GLU A 169 -14.26 1.84 12.50
CA GLU A 169 -15.34 2.19 13.42
C GLU A 169 -14.98 1.87 14.88
N GLY A 170 -14.39 0.69 15.13
CA GLY A 170 -13.95 0.29 16.46
C GLY A 170 -12.77 1.11 17.01
N LEU A 171 -11.90 1.62 16.14
CA LEU A 171 -10.76 2.45 16.52
C LEU A 171 -11.10 3.92 16.69
N LEU A 172 -12.16 4.42 16.02
CA LEU A 172 -12.57 5.83 16.09
C LEU A 172 -12.71 6.38 17.52
N PRO A 173 -13.38 5.71 18.48
CA PRO A 173 -13.47 6.22 19.85
C PRO A 173 -12.09 6.33 20.52
N LEU A 174 -11.20 5.38 20.28
CA LEU A 174 -9.83 5.41 20.81
C LEU A 174 -9.02 6.56 20.22
N VAL A 175 -9.17 6.81 18.91
CA VAL A 175 -8.52 7.94 18.24
C VAL A 175 -8.99 9.28 18.82
N GLN A 176 -10.29 9.42 19.07
CA GLN A 176 -10.88 10.63 19.66
C GLN A 176 -10.40 10.87 21.10
N GLU A 177 -10.40 9.84 21.94
CA GLU A 177 -9.96 9.96 23.34
C GLU A 177 -8.46 10.26 23.47
N ILE A 178 -7.62 9.55 22.71
CA ILE A 178 -6.18 9.82 22.67
C ILE A 178 -5.92 11.21 22.09
N GLY A 179 -6.66 11.60 21.04
CA GLY A 179 -6.60 12.94 20.45
C GLY A 179 -6.92 14.03 21.48
N ALA A 180 -8.00 13.87 22.27
CA ALA A 180 -8.40 14.79 23.32
C ALA A 180 -7.34 14.87 24.45
N PHE A 181 -6.79 13.72 24.86
CA PHE A 181 -5.71 13.66 25.84
C PHE A 181 -4.45 14.41 25.34
N LEU A 182 -4.06 14.19 24.09
CA LEU A 182 -2.90 14.83 23.48
C LEU A 182 -3.12 16.33 23.27
N ALA A 183 -4.33 16.76 22.90
CA ALA A 183 -4.69 18.17 22.78
C ALA A 183 -4.59 18.91 24.13
N ARG A 184 -4.98 18.25 25.24
CA ARG A 184 -4.80 18.79 26.61
C ARG A 184 -3.32 18.89 26.99
N LYS A 185 -2.51 17.90 26.64
CA LYS A 185 -1.08 17.82 27.01
C LYS A 185 -0.17 18.70 26.14
N PHE A 186 -0.54 18.91 24.87
CA PHE A 186 0.20 19.70 23.89
C PHE A 186 -0.73 20.75 23.24
N PRO A 187 -1.15 21.79 24.00
CA PRO A 187 -2.07 22.80 23.49
C PRO A 187 -1.51 23.52 22.26
N GLY A 188 -2.37 23.76 21.27
CA GLY A 188 -2.02 24.46 20.03
C GLY A 188 -1.33 23.62 18.95
N ARG A 189 -1.19 22.30 19.14
CA ARG A 189 -0.58 21.40 18.15
C ARG A 189 -1.58 20.34 17.69
N LYS A 190 -1.74 20.20 16.37
CA LYS A 190 -2.46 19.07 15.78
C LYS A 190 -1.54 17.85 15.85
N ILE A 191 -1.98 16.79 16.53
CA ILE A 191 -1.24 15.54 16.68
C ILE A 191 -2.01 14.44 15.95
N TYR A 192 -1.31 13.70 15.09
CA TYR A 192 -1.83 12.54 14.38
C TYR A 192 -1.49 11.26 15.15
N LEU A 193 -2.38 10.27 15.08
CA LEU A 193 -2.10 8.94 15.59
C LEU A 193 -1.57 8.08 14.44
N GLY A 194 -0.38 7.55 14.61
CA GLY A 194 0.24 6.62 13.68
C GLY A 194 -0.34 5.23 13.89
N LEU A 195 -1.02 4.70 12.87
CA LEU A 195 -1.65 3.38 12.89
C LEU A 195 -1.14 2.51 11.73
N ASP A 196 -1.54 1.23 11.74
CA ASP A 196 -1.08 0.26 10.76
C ASP A 196 -1.53 0.57 9.31
N ALA A 197 -0.62 0.42 8.35
CA ALA A 197 -0.90 0.65 6.93
C ALA A 197 -1.97 -0.30 6.35
N SER A 198 -2.25 -1.43 6.99
CA SER A 198 -3.34 -2.34 6.60
C SER A 198 -4.72 -1.66 6.60
N LEU A 199 -4.91 -0.58 7.37
CA LEU A 199 -6.15 0.21 7.35
C LEU A 199 -6.41 0.87 5.98
N ALA A 200 -5.36 1.10 5.17
CA ALA A 200 -5.49 1.64 3.82
C ALA A 200 -5.80 0.56 2.77
N LEU A 201 -5.54 -0.73 3.08
CA LEU A 201 -5.92 -1.84 2.20
C LEU A 201 -7.45 -1.99 2.07
N GLY A 202 -8.22 -1.34 2.94
CA GLY A 202 -9.66 -1.30 2.83
C GLY A 202 -10.18 -0.58 1.58
N HIS A 203 -9.33 0.14 0.83
CA HIS A 203 -9.76 0.79 -0.40
C HIS A 203 -9.66 -0.17 -1.60
N PRO A 204 -10.77 -0.47 -2.33
CA PRO A 204 -10.76 -1.46 -3.41
C PRO A 204 -9.75 -1.19 -4.53
N ALA A 205 -9.45 0.07 -4.83
CA ALA A 205 -8.44 0.43 -5.84
C ALA A 205 -7.03 -0.08 -5.48
N VAL A 206 -6.67 -0.06 -4.19
CA VAL A 206 -5.38 -0.55 -3.70
C VAL A 206 -5.29 -2.06 -3.88
N LEU A 207 -6.38 -2.78 -3.61
CA LEU A 207 -6.46 -4.23 -3.79
C LEU A 207 -6.39 -4.61 -5.27
N ILE A 208 -7.18 -3.96 -6.12
CA ILE A 208 -7.21 -4.25 -7.56
C ILE A 208 -5.83 -4.02 -8.19
N LEU A 209 -5.17 -2.89 -7.89
CA LEU A 209 -3.80 -2.68 -8.38
C LEU A 209 -2.81 -3.65 -7.76
N GLY A 210 -2.94 -3.97 -6.47
CA GLY A 210 -2.07 -4.96 -5.82
C GLY A 210 -2.15 -6.33 -6.49
N LEU A 211 -3.37 -6.79 -6.79
CA LEU A 211 -3.62 -8.04 -7.53
C LEU A 211 -3.08 -7.96 -8.96
N LEU A 212 -3.29 -6.83 -9.65
CA LEU A 212 -2.80 -6.62 -11.00
C LEU A 212 -1.27 -6.57 -11.05
N MET A 213 -0.61 -6.07 -10.01
CA MET A 213 0.84 -6.03 -9.91
C MET A 213 1.48 -7.41 -9.76
N VAL A 214 0.82 -8.37 -9.10
CA VAL A 214 1.36 -9.73 -8.94
C VAL A 214 1.85 -10.35 -10.27
N PRO A 215 1.02 -10.48 -11.32
CA PRO A 215 1.48 -11.04 -12.60
C PRO A 215 2.47 -10.12 -13.31
N LEU A 216 2.29 -8.80 -13.26
CA LEU A 216 3.20 -7.86 -13.92
C LEU A 216 4.60 -7.93 -13.31
N THR A 217 4.72 -7.95 -11.98
CA THR A 217 6.00 -8.07 -11.27
C THR A 217 6.68 -9.40 -11.60
N LEU A 218 5.94 -10.50 -11.72
CA LEU A 218 6.49 -11.79 -12.15
C LEU A 218 7.01 -11.75 -13.59
N LEU A 219 6.24 -11.18 -14.53
CA LEU A 219 6.65 -11.03 -15.92
C LEU A 219 7.89 -10.12 -16.04
N LEU A 220 7.93 -9.01 -15.31
CA LEU A 220 9.09 -8.13 -15.24
C LEU A 220 10.30 -8.84 -14.64
N ALA A 221 10.13 -9.61 -13.56
CA ALA A 221 11.21 -10.35 -12.94
C ALA A 221 11.80 -11.42 -13.89
N LEU A 222 10.95 -12.13 -14.63
CA LEU A 222 11.35 -13.10 -15.66
C LEU A 222 12.04 -12.42 -16.85
N GLY A 223 11.50 -11.30 -17.34
CA GLY A 223 12.08 -10.54 -18.44
C GLY A 223 13.46 -9.97 -18.09
N LEU A 224 13.59 -9.37 -16.90
CA LEU A 224 14.89 -8.91 -16.38
C LEU A 224 15.85 -10.08 -16.11
N GLY A 225 15.32 -11.25 -15.76
CA GLY A 225 16.09 -12.49 -15.65
C GLY A 225 16.65 -12.97 -16.99
N ALA A 226 15.83 -12.93 -18.04
CA ALA A 226 16.25 -13.25 -19.40
C ALA A 226 17.32 -12.27 -19.93
N LEU A 227 17.24 -11.00 -19.53
CA LEU A 227 18.25 -9.97 -19.81
C LEU A 227 19.51 -10.07 -18.93
N GLY A 228 19.57 -11.04 -18.01
CA GLY A 228 20.71 -11.27 -17.11
C GLY A 228 20.88 -10.23 -16.01
N VAL A 229 19.95 -9.28 -15.88
CA VAL A 229 19.98 -8.18 -14.88
C VAL A 229 19.45 -8.66 -13.53
N ASN A 230 18.49 -9.57 -13.53
CA ASN A 230 17.87 -10.09 -12.32
C ASN A 230 18.15 -11.59 -12.14
N ARG A 231 18.37 -12.02 -10.90
CA ARG A 231 18.61 -13.44 -10.57
C ARG A 231 17.64 -13.98 -9.53
N MET A 232 16.74 -13.14 -8.99
CA MET A 232 15.78 -13.54 -7.97
C MET A 232 14.35 -13.25 -8.40
N LEU A 233 13.49 -14.24 -8.18
CA LEU A 233 12.04 -14.04 -8.24
C LEU A 233 11.57 -13.46 -6.89
N PRO A 234 10.78 -12.37 -6.90
CA PRO A 234 10.39 -11.65 -5.69
C PRO A 234 9.25 -12.33 -4.93
N PHE A 235 9.36 -13.64 -4.66
CA PHE A 235 8.27 -14.43 -4.06
C PHE A 235 7.79 -13.89 -2.71
N ALA A 236 8.72 -13.45 -1.85
CA ALA A 236 8.39 -12.89 -0.54
C ALA A 236 7.66 -11.54 -0.65
N ASP A 237 7.94 -10.76 -1.69
CA ASP A 237 7.38 -9.42 -1.87
C ASP A 237 5.99 -9.43 -2.51
N LEU A 238 5.61 -10.51 -3.19
CA LEU A 238 4.29 -10.62 -3.85
C LEU A 238 3.12 -10.40 -2.88
N ALA A 239 3.24 -10.90 -1.66
CA ALA A 239 2.22 -10.71 -0.62
C ALA A 239 2.15 -9.26 -0.10
N LEU A 240 3.22 -8.48 -0.28
CA LEU A 240 3.33 -7.09 0.18
C LEU A 240 2.98 -6.08 -0.91
N LEU A 241 2.79 -6.50 -2.17
CA LEU A 241 2.44 -5.62 -3.28
C LEU A 241 1.25 -4.68 -3.01
N PRO A 242 0.13 -5.14 -2.40
CA PRO A 242 -0.97 -4.24 -2.07
C PRO A 242 -0.57 -3.08 -1.14
N PHE A 243 0.38 -3.30 -0.22
CA PHE A 243 0.86 -2.25 0.67
C PHE A 243 1.66 -1.18 -0.07
N PHE A 244 2.43 -1.55 -1.10
CA PHE A 244 3.11 -0.56 -1.94
C PHE A 244 2.13 0.27 -2.76
N MET A 245 1.02 -0.34 -3.20
CA MET A 245 0.00 0.36 -3.99
C MET A 245 -0.73 1.46 -3.23
N ILE A 246 -0.70 1.48 -1.89
CA ILE A 246 -1.26 2.57 -1.07
C ILE A 246 -0.72 3.93 -1.55
N TRP A 247 0.60 4.03 -1.71
CA TRP A 247 1.27 5.27 -2.09
C TRP A 247 1.31 5.51 -3.60
N CYS A 248 0.95 4.52 -4.42
CA CYS A 248 0.69 4.73 -5.84
C CYS A 248 -0.73 5.27 -6.05
N VAL A 249 -1.73 4.77 -5.33
CA VAL A 249 -3.13 5.16 -5.52
C VAL A 249 -3.45 6.51 -4.89
N ALA A 250 -3.03 6.74 -3.64
CA ALA A 250 -3.47 7.90 -2.89
C ALA A 250 -3.04 9.24 -3.53
N PRO A 251 -1.76 9.45 -3.94
CA PRO A 251 -1.35 10.70 -4.57
C PRO A 251 -1.97 10.94 -5.95
N HIS A 252 -2.35 9.87 -6.65
CA HIS A 252 -2.99 9.94 -7.98
C HIS A 252 -4.52 10.09 -7.90
N GLY A 253 -5.08 10.26 -6.70
CA GLY A 253 -6.50 10.47 -6.47
C GLY A 253 -7.36 9.30 -6.91
N GLY A 254 -6.88 8.06 -6.77
CA GLY A 254 -7.63 6.87 -7.17
C GLY A 254 -7.57 6.54 -8.67
N ASN A 255 -6.78 7.27 -9.46
CA ASN A 255 -6.60 6.98 -10.88
C ASN A 255 -5.72 5.73 -11.06
N LEU A 256 -6.36 4.61 -11.42
CA LEU A 256 -5.74 3.30 -11.61
C LEU A 256 -4.71 3.31 -12.74
N PHE A 257 -4.94 4.07 -13.82
CA PHE A 257 -4.01 4.11 -14.95
C PHE A 257 -2.70 4.78 -14.58
N ARG A 258 -2.77 5.93 -13.88
CA ARG A 258 -1.57 6.64 -13.44
C ARG A 258 -0.87 5.95 -12.27
N ALA A 259 -1.64 5.33 -11.38
CA ALA A 259 -1.07 4.56 -10.27
C ALA A 259 -0.39 3.25 -10.73
N LEU A 260 -0.72 2.74 -11.93
CA LEU A 260 -0.09 1.58 -12.54
C LEU A 260 1.26 1.91 -13.21
N LEU A 261 1.42 3.14 -13.72
CA LEU A 261 2.62 3.64 -14.39
C LEU A 261 3.70 4.05 -13.39
#